data_AF-A0A853BC44-F1
#
_entry.id   AF-A0A853BC44-F1
#
_cell.length_a   1.000
_cell.length_b   1.000
_cell.length_c   1.000
_cell.angle_alpha   90.00
_cell.angle_beta   90.00
_cell.angle_gamma   90.00
#
_symmetry.space_group_name_H-M   'P 1'
#
loop_
_entity.id
_entity.type
_entity.pdbx_description
1 polymer ?
#
loop_
_entity_poly.entity_id
_entity_poly.type
_entity_poly.pdbx_seq_one_letter_code
_entity_poly.pdbx_strand_id
1 'polypeptide(L)'
;MTSELALCCMSHTPLLGSGDPGESVVQRVDGALRDARQFVEAFDPDLIVIFGPDHYQGFRYELMPPFCVGLSATAIGDYNTSPGELDVPQALADDLVVHLLAADLDVAMSEKMVVDHGISQPLENLLGSSAAKPVIPVFINSVAEPLGPLRRIRRLGTAVGEFVRKLDQKVLLVGSGGLSHDVPVPRLRQSPPEDVAYIVDKRRTPAEQEAREEAVFQAGQAFARGESSLLPVNPDLDEQILQQFAKGDLPWFDAMNVEWLGKQGGSSIHEVRSWIAAHAALQTAGPYRTGSSFYQPVPEWIIGFAVTTARPRETTR
;
A
#
# COMPACT_ATOMS: atom_id res chain seq x y z
N MET A 1 -14.62 25.78 -3.72
CA MET A 1 -15.19 24.83 -2.77
C MET A 1 -14.08 23.83 -2.41
N THR A 2 -14.16 23.10 -1.30
CA THR A 2 -13.07 22.21 -0.86
C THR A 2 -13.51 20.77 -0.96
N SER A 3 -12.64 19.90 -1.47
CA SER A 3 -12.91 18.47 -1.60
C SER A 3 -13.29 17.82 -0.27
N GLU A 4 -14.19 16.85 -0.34
CA GLU A 4 -14.48 15.92 0.75
C GLU A 4 -13.45 14.79 0.72
N LEU A 5 -12.79 14.51 1.83
CA LEU A 5 -11.80 13.44 1.92
C LEU A 5 -12.31 12.29 2.78
N ALA A 6 -12.00 11.07 2.36
CA ALA A 6 -12.10 9.87 3.17
C ALA A 6 -10.84 9.05 3.01
N LEU A 7 -10.57 8.16 3.97
CA LEU A 7 -9.42 7.27 3.94
C LEU A 7 -9.85 5.83 4.18
N CYS A 8 -9.25 4.92 3.43
CA CYS A 8 -9.29 3.48 3.68
C CYS A 8 -7.89 2.90 3.50
N CYS A 9 -7.25 2.47 4.57
CA CYS A 9 -5.99 1.72 4.48
C CYS A 9 -6.24 0.23 4.69
N MET A 10 -5.58 -0.62 3.92
CA MET A 10 -5.70 -2.07 4.05
C MET A 10 -4.42 -2.81 3.66
N SER A 11 -4.20 -3.94 4.32
CA SER A 11 -3.19 -4.94 3.94
C SER A 11 -3.47 -5.51 2.54
N HIS A 12 -2.41 -5.93 1.82
CA HIS A 12 -2.53 -6.53 0.47
C HIS A 12 -1.82 -7.89 0.32
N THR A 13 -1.89 -8.76 1.32
CA THR A 13 -1.14 -10.04 1.25
C THR A 13 -1.50 -10.85 -0.01
N PRO A 14 -0.50 -11.37 -0.76
CA PRO A 14 -0.73 -12.27 -1.90
C PRO A 14 -1.39 -13.59 -1.50
N LEU A 15 -1.43 -13.89 -0.20
CA LEU A 15 -1.98 -15.12 0.37
C LEU A 15 -3.47 -15.00 0.76
N LEU A 16 -4.06 -13.81 0.57
CA LEU A 16 -5.48 -13.58 0.84
C LEU A 16 -6.33 -14.48 -0.06
N GLY A 17 -7.15 -15.34 0.56
CA GLY A 17 -8.02 -16.29 -0.14
C GLY A 17 -7.33 -17.56 -0.64
N SER A 18 -6.01 -17.70 -0.50
CA SER A 18 -5.27 -18.93 -0.83
C SER A 18 -4.74 -19.64 0.42
N GLY A 19 -4.19 -18.92 1.39
CA GLY A 19 -3.83 -19.49 2.71
C GLY A 19 -5.07 -19.74 3.57
N ASP A 20 -5.06 -20.82 4.36
CA ASP A 20 -6.18 -21.23 5.23
C ASP A 20 -5.87 -20.95 6.71
N PRO A 21 -6.24 -19.78 7.26
CA PRO A 21 -6.08 -19.46 8.68
C PRO A 21 -7.22 -20.01 9.56
N GLY A 22 -8.08 -20.87 9.00
CA GLY A 22 -9.27 -21.38 9.64
C GLY A 22 -10.48 -20.45 9.50
N GLU A 23 -11.66 -21.06 9.49
CA GLU A 23 -12.94 -20.41 9.20
C GLU A 23 -13.21 -19.17 10.07
N SER A 24 -12.85 -19.22 11.35
CA SER A 24 -13.07 -18.10 12.28
C SER A 24 -12.26 -16.86 11.91
N VAL A 25 -11.02 -17.01 11.44
CA VAL A 25 -10.18 -15.89 11.00
C VAL A 25 -10.69 -15.35 9.67
N VAL A 26 -11.01 -16.25 8.72
CA VAL A 26 -11.58 -15.89 7.42
C VAL A 26 -12.83 -15.04 7.60
N GLN A 27 -13.79 -15.48 8.42
CA GLN A 27 -15.03 -14.73 8.67
C GLN A 27 -14.79 -13.33 9.26
N ARG A 28 -13.79 -13.16 10.12
CA ARG A 28 -13.43 -11.86 10.70
C ARG A 28 -12.82 -10.92 9.66
N VAL A 29 -11.89 -11.43 8.86
CA VAL A 29 -11.25 -10.66 7.78
C VAL A 29 -12.28 -10.26 6.72
N ASP A 30 -13.12 -11.21 6.27
CA ASP A 30 -14.19 -10.95 5.31
C ASP A 30 -15.23 -9.95 5.84
N GLY A 31 -15.48 -9.98 7.15
CA GLY A 31 -16.27 -8.96 7.84
C GLY A 31 -15.66 -7.57 7.69
N ALA A 32 -14.37 -7.42 8.03
CA ALA A 32 -13.66 -6.15 7.93
C ALA A 32 -13.59 -5.62 6.49
N LEU A 33 -13.35 -6.50 5.51
CA LEU A 33 -13.34 -6.13 4.09
C LEU A 33 -14.74 -5.70 3.60
N ARG A 34 -15.80 -6.38 4.03
CA ARG A 34 -17.18 -5.95 3.72
C ARG A 34 -17.51 -4.59 4.33
N ASP A 35 -17.12 -4.34 5.57
CA ASP A 35 -17.36 -3.06 6.23
C ASP A 35 -16.59 -1.92 5.53
N ALA A 36 -15.35 -2.17 5.11
CA ALA A 36 -14.56 -1.23 4.32
C ALA A 36 -15.19 -0.95 2.95
N ARG A 37 -15.67 -1.99 2.25
CA ARG A 37 -16.39 -1.84 0.98
C ARG A 37 -17.66 -0.99 1.17
N GLN A 38 -18.48 -1.29 2.17
CA GLN A 38 -19.68 -0.48 2.48
C GLN A 38 -19.34 0.97 2.80
N PHE A 39 -18.24 1.23 3.51
CA PHE A 39 -17.77 2.58 3.78
C PHE A 39 -17.39 3.33 2.50
N VAL A 40 -16.69 2.68 1.57
CA VAL A 40 -16.28 3.24 0.28
C VAL A 40 -17.49 3.46 -0.64
N GLU A 41 -18.39 2.48 -0.74
CA GLU A 41 -19.65 2.59 -1.49
C GLU A 41 -20.51 3.74 -0.98
N ALA A 42 -20.64 3.89 0.34
CA ALA A 42 -21.40 4.99 0.94
C ALA A 42 -20.74 6.35 0.76
N PHE A 43 -19.41 6.41 0.67
CA PHE A 43 -18.70 7.65 0.38
C PHE A 43 -18.88 8.06 -1.09
N ASP A 44 -18.85 7.06 -1.99
CA ASP A 44 -18.96 7.21 -3.44
C ASP A 44 -17.93 8.19 -4.01
N PRO A 45 -16.64 7.82 -4.06
CA PRO A 45 -15.58 8.72 -4.50
C PRO A 45 -15.69 9.03 -6.00
N ASP A 46 -15.37 10.27 -6.35
CA ASP A 46 -15.15 10.74 -7.72
C ASP A 46 -13.72 10.40 -8.19
N LEU A 47 -12.78 10.36 -7.24
CA LEU A 47 -11.37 10.10 -7.47
C LEU A 47 -10.79 9.26 -6.33
N ILE A 48 -9.90 8.34 -6.68
CA ILE A 48 -9.07 7.61 -5.71
C ILE A 48 -7.62 8.01 -5.92
N VAL A 49 -6.92 8.33 -4.83
CA VAL A 49 -5.46 8.38 -4.82
C VAL A 49 -4.97 7.22 -3.97
N ILE A 50 -4.34 6.24 -4.62
CA ILE A 50 -3.83 5.05 -3.97
C ILE A 50 -2.31 5.12 -3.85
N PHE A 51 -1.83 4.99 -2.63
CA PHE A 51 -0.42 4.84 -2.31
C PHE A 51 -0.13 3.35 -2.11
N GLY A 52 0.88 2.84 -2.79
CA GLY A 52 1.26 1.44 -2.65
C GLY A 52 2.69 1.15 -3.12
N PRO A 53 3.22 -0.02 -2.75
CA PRO A 53 4.50 -0.50 -3.24
C PRO A 53 4.38 -1.16 -4.63
N ASP A 54 5.48 -1.74 -5.07
CA ASP A 54 5.58 -2.70 -6.16
C ASP A 54 6.59 -3.77 -5.73
N HIS A 55 6.35 -5.01 -6.13
CA HIS A 55 7.11 -6.19 -5.71
C HIS A 55 8.03 -6.69 -6.83
N TYR A 56 8.70 -5.76 -7.50
CA TYR A 56 9.61 -5.98 -8.63
C TYR A 56 8.92 -6.44 -9.92
N GLN A 57 7.69 -5.96 -10.14
CA GLN A 57 6.91 -6.23 -11.35
C GLN A 57 6.94 -5.02 -12.30
N GLY A 58 6.60 -3.85 -11.80
CA GLY A 58 6.69 -2.57 -12.50
C GLY A 58 7.98 -1.81 -12.24
N PHE A 59 8.48 -1.82 -11.00
CA PHE A 59 9.66 -1.06 -10.58
C PHE A 59 10.80 -2.00 -10.17
N ARG A 60 11.98 -1.83 -10.78
CA ARG A 60 13.17 -2.66 -10.53
C ARG A 60 14.41 -1.80 -10.29
N TYR A 61 15.51 -2.41 -9.86
CA TYR A 61 16.77 -1.68 -9.65
C TYR A 61 17.38 -1.10 -10.94
N GLU A 62 16.94 -1.49 -12.14
CA GLU A 62 17.27 -0.79 -13.39
C GLU A 62 16.96 0.71 -13.29
N LEU A 63 15.82 1.05 -12.71
CA LEU A 63 15.48 2.43 -12.32
C LEU A 63 14.47 2.40 -11.17
N MET A 64 14.96 2.63 -9.96
CA MET A 64 14.17 2.60 -8.73
C MET A 64 14.02 4.02 -8.14
N PRO A 65 12.92 4.73 -8.41
CA PRO A 65 12.67 6.01 -7.78
C PRO A 65 12.17 5.81 -6.34
N PRO A 66 12.34 6.80 -5.43
CA PRO A 66 11.67 6.73 -4.13
C PRO A 66 10.14 6.84 -4.26
N PHE A 67 9.67 7.68 -5.20
CA PHE A 67 8.26 7.96 -5.47
C PHE A 67 8.01 8.03 -6.97
N CYS A 68 6.88 7.50 -7.45
CA CYS A 68 6.46 7.67 -8.83
C CYS A 68 4.95 7.88 -8.94
N VAL A 69 4.51 8.87 -9.72
CA VAL A 69 3.09 9.07 -10.07
C VAL A 69 2.82 8.40 -11.42
N GLY A 70 1.77 7.58 -11.50
CA GLY A 70 1.33 6.99 -12.75
C GLY A 70 0.45 7.96 -13.53
N LEU A 71 0.86 8.29 -14.75
CA LEU A 71 0.07 9.10 -15.70
C LEU A 71 -0.82 8.19 -16.57
N SER A 72 -0.40 6.94 -16.73
CA SER A 72 -1.24 5.81 -17.11
C SER A 72 -0.76 4.57 -16.34
N ALA A 73 -1.63 3.58 -16.13
CA ALA A 73 -1.26 2.37 -15.41
C ALA A 73 -1.97 1.11 -15.92
N THR A 74 -1.26 -0.02 -15.86
CA THR A 74 -1.79 -1.34 -16.22
C THR A 74 -1.45 -2.36 -15.13
N ALA A 75 -2.48 -3.01 -14.58
CA ALA A 75 -2.34 -4.13 -13.66
C ALA A 75 -1.92 -5.40 -14.39
N ILE A 76 -0.99 -6.16 -13.80
CA ILE A 76 -0.49 -7.40 -14.39
C ILE A 76 -1.40 -8.62 -14.17
N GLY A 77 -2.29 -8.57 -13.18
CA GLY A 77 -3.15 -9.69 -12.81
C GLY A 77 -2.43 -10.83 -12.10
N ASP A 78 -1.61 -10.53 -11.10
CA ASP A 78 -0.97 -11.54 -10.24
C ASP A 78 -1.82 -11.85 -8.99
N TYR A 79 -1.62 -13.03 -8.42
CA TYR A 79 -2.28 -13.46 -7.18
C TYR A 79 -3.81 -13.36 -7.22
N ASN A 80 -4.42 -13.82 -8.31
CA ASN A 80 -5.86 -13.77 -8.58
C ASN A 80 -6.45 -12.36 -8.73
N THR A 81 -5.63 -11.31 -8.87
CA THR A 81 -6.12 -9.99 -9.30
C THR A 81 -6.37 -9.96 -10.80
N SER A 82 -7.19 -9.03 -11.25
CA SER A 82 -7.52 -8.89 -12.67
C SER A 82 -6.44 -8.08 -13.41
N PRO A 83 -5.96 -8.54 -14.57
CA PRO A 83 -5.11 -7.72 -15.43
C PRO A 83 -5.95 -6.65 -16.16
N GLY A 84 -5.34 -5.52 -16.51
CA GLY A 84 -6.01 -4.50 -17.31
C GLY A 84 -5.57 -3.08 -17.01
N GLU A 85 -6.08 -2.14 -17.81
CA GLU A 85 -5.83 -0.71 -17.63
C GLU A 85 -6.60 -0.17 -16.42
N LEU A 86 -5.95 0.68 -15.63
CA LEU A 86 -6.62 1.51 -14.63
C LEU A 86 -7.16 2.77 -15.32
N ASP A 87 -8.29 3.29 -14.82
CA ASP A 87 -8.85 4.58 -15.27
C ASP A 87 -8.06 5.74 -14.66
N VAL A 88 -6.90 6.07 -15.22
CA VAL A 88 -6.07 7.19 -14.74
C VAL A 88 -6.50 8.50 -15.40
N PRO A 89 -6.98 9.51 -14.66
CA PRO A 89 -7.29 10.83 -15.22
C PRO A 89 -5.98 11.58 -15.52
N GLN A 90 -5.36 11.30 -16.66
CA GLN A 90 -4.00 11.72 -17.00
C GLN A 90 -3.73 13.21 -16.76
N ALA A 91 -4.60 14.10 -17.23
CA ALA A 91 -4.41 15.56 -17.05
C ALA A 91 -4.35 15.96 -15.55
N LEU A 92 -5.12 15.29 -14.70
CA LEU A 92 -5.08 15.55 -13.26
C LEU A 92 -3.83 14.95 -12.60
N ALA A 93 -3.34 13.81 -13.10
CA ALA A 93 -2.08 13.22 -12.67
C ALA A 93 -0.87 14.09 -13.08
N ASP A 94 -0.91 14.70 -14.27
CA ASP A 94 0.08 15.68 -14.73
C ASP A 94 0.12 16.90 -13.80
N ASP A 95 -1.05 17.47 -13.47
CA ASP A 95 -1.17 18.60 -12.54
C ASP A 95 -0.64 18.24 -11.14
N LEU A 96 -0.88 17.00 -10.68
CA LEU A 96 -0.32 16.50 -9.42
C LEU A 96 1.21 16.44 -9.48
N VAL A 97 1.81 15.94 -10.57
CA VAL A 97 3.27 15.91 -10.73
C VAL A 97 3.85 17.33 -10.66
N VAL A 98 3.27 18.29 -11.38
CA VAL A 98 3.69 19.69 -11.35
C VAL A 98 3.61 20.25 -9.92
N HIS A 99 2.52 19.96 -9.21
CA HIS A 99 2.34 20.40 -7.82
C HIS A 99 3.41 19.82 -6.89
N LEU A 100 3.72 18.52 -7.00
CA LEU A 100 4.70 17.85 -6.15
C LEU A 100 6.12 18.37 -6.42
N LEU A 101 6.49 18.59 -7.69
CA LEU A 101 7.76 19.20 -8.05
C LEU A 101 7.89 20.62 -7.49
N ALA A 102 6.82 21.43 -7.56
CA ALA A 102 6.77 22.77 -6.98
C ALA A 102 6.84 22.78 -5.44
N ALA A 103 6.56 21.64 -4.79
CA ALA A 103 6.68 21.45 -3.34
C ALA A 103 8.06 20.89 -2.92
N ASP A 104 9.06 20.96 -3.80
CA ASP A 104 10.42 20.39 -3.67
C ASP A 104 10.43 18.88 -3.36
N LEU A 105 9.55 18.12 -4.02
CA LEU A 105 9.56 16.67 -4.00
C LEU A 105 10.00 16.14 -5.37
N ASP A 106 11.19 15.55 -5.41
CA ASP A 106 11.68 14.85 -6.61
C ASP A 106 10.88 13.57 -6.83
N VAL A 107 9.78 13.67 -7.58
CA VAL A 107 8.94 12.53 -7.96
C VAL A 107 9.23 12.12 -9.40
N ALA A 108 9.28 10.82 -9.65
CA ALA A 108 9.24 10.31 -11.02
C ALA A 108 7.79 10.33 -11.54
N MET A 109 7.64 10.33 -12.86
CA MET A 109 6.35 10.12 -13.53
C MET A 109 6.48 8.94 -14.49
N SER A 110 5.42 8.14 -14.62
CA SER A 110 5.39 7.01 -15.55
C SER A 110 4.17 7.09 -16.46
N GLU A 111 4.44 7.22 -17.75
CA GLU A 111 3.45 7.19 -18.85
C GLU A 111 2.93 5.77 -19.14
N LYS A 112 3.53 4.75 -18.51
CA LYS A 112 3.19 3.33 -18.69
C LYS A 112 3.48 2.57 -17.39
N MET A 113 2.90 3.03 -16.28
CA MET A 113 3.12 2.38 -14.99
C MET A 113 2.58 0.95 -15.06
N VAL A 114 3.39 -0.02 -14.68
CA VAL A 114 2.92 -1.39 -14.46
C VAL A 114 2.71 -1.52 -12.97
N VAL A 115 1.54 -2.01 -12.56
CA VAL A 115 1.20 -2.22 -11.16
C VAL A 115 0.89 -3.69 -10.89
N ASP A 116 1.22 -4.14 -9.70
CA ASP A 116 0.92 -5.49 -9.23
C ASP A 116 -0.19 -5.48 -8.16
N HIS A 117 -0.41 -6.64 -7.52
CA HIS A 117 -1.35 -6.82 -6.41
C HIS A 117 -1.22 -5.78 -5.30
N GLY A 118 -0.05 -5.16 -5.10
CA GLY A 118 0.15 -4.07 -4.14
C GLY A 118 -0.72 -2.84 -4.41
N ILE A 119 -1.23 -2.67 -5.63
CA ILE A 119 -2.18 -1.62 -6.02
C ILE A 119 -3.51 -2.21 -6.46
N SER A 120 -3.54 -3.28 -7.27
CA SER A 120 -4.79 -3.83 -7.82
C SER A 120 -5.65 -4.50 -6.75
N GLN A 121 -5.07 -5.26 -5.82
CA GLN A 121 -5.82 -6.02 -4.82
C GLN A 121 -6.67 -5.13 -3.89
N PRO A 122 -6.16 -4.00 -3.33
CA PRO A 122 -7.00 -3.07 -2.57
C PRO A 122 -8.16 -2.48 -3.38
N LEU A 123 -7.91 -2.10 -4.64
CA LEU A 123 -8.95 -1.51 -5.49
C LEU A 123 -10.07 -2.52 -5.77
N GLU A 124 -9.72 -3.77 -6.11
CA GLU A 124 -10.69 -4.84 -6.33
C GLU A 124 -11.46 -5.20 -5.06
N ASN A 125 -10.78 -5.29 -3.92
CA ASN A 125 -11.45 -5.56 -2.65
C ASN A 125 -12.43 -4.46 -2.25
N LEU A 126 -12.08 -3.19 -2.47
CA LEU A 126 -12.91 -2.05 -2.07
C LEU A 126 -14.00 -1.68 -3.07
N LEU A 127 -13.80 -1.93 -4.37
CA LEU A 127 -14.65 -1.42 -5.46
C LEU A 127 -15.18 -2.51 -6.40
N GLY A 128 -14.70 -3.75 -6.26
CA GLY A 128 -15.04 -4.88 -7.13
C GLY A 128 -14.25 -4.92 -8.45
N SER A 129 -13.54 -3.85 -8.81
CA SER A 129 -12.65 -3.79 -9.98
C SER A 129 -11.62 -2.66 -9.80
N SER A 130 -10.39 -2.90 -10.28
CA SER A 130 -9.33 -1.89 -10.33
C SER A 130 -9.61 -0.74 -11.31
N ALA A 131 -10.57 -0.92 -12.22
CA ALA A 131 -11.02 0.08 -13.19
C ALA A 131 -12.41 0.68 -12.87
N ALA A 132 -12.95 0.44 -11.67
CA ALA A 132 -14.32 0.85 -11.32
C ALA A 132 -14.53 2.38 -11.20
N LYS A 133 -13.46 3.11 -10.89
CA LYS A 133 -13.46 4.55 -10.59
C LYS A 133 -12.14 5.18 -11.09
N PRO A 134 -12.10 6.50 -11.33
CA PRO A 134 -10.84 7.18 -11.62
C PRO A 134 -9.82 7.00 -10.49
N VAL A 135 -8.59 6.59 -10.83
CA VAL A 135 -7.50 6.31 -9.87
C VAL A 135 -6.21 7.00 -10.29
N ILE A 136 -5.55 7.71 -9.38
CA ILE A 136 -4.15 8.11 -9.53
C ILE A 136 -3.29 7.21 -8.65
N PRO A 137 -2.53 6.25 -9.23
CA PRO A 137 -1.60 5.42 -8.48
C PRO A 137 -0.31 6.18 -8.17
N VAL A 138 0.10 6.17 -6.91
CA VAL A 138 1.33 6.75 -6.41
C VAL A 138 2.18 5.65 -5.80
N PHE A 139 3.19 5.21 -6.56
CA PHE A 139 4.18 4.25 -6.08
C PHE A 139 5.06 4.89 -4.99
N ILE A 140 5.24 4.16 -3.90
CA ILE A 140 6.19 4.46 -2.84
C ILE A 140 7.12 3.27 -2.66
N ASN A 141 8.42 3.50 -2.90
CA ASN A 141 9.42 2.45 -2.65
C ASN A 141 9.40 2.04 -1.18
N SER A 142 9.01 0.80 -0.96
CA SER A 142 8.88 0.16 0.34
C SER A 142 9.68 -1.15 0.45
N VAL A 143 10.31 -1.58 -0.65
CA VAL A 143 10.96 -2.89 -0.77
C VAL A 143 12.44 -2.74 -1.13
N ALA A 144 12.77 -1.86 -2.09
CA ALA A 144 14.11 -1.75 -2.62
C ALA A 144 15.04 -0.89 -1.75
N GLU A 145 16.06 -1.52 -1.18
CA GLU A 145 17.10 -0.87 -0.39
C GLU A 145 18.10 -0.09 -1.27
N PRO A 146 18.57 1.10 -0.83
CA PRO A 146 18.27 1.75 0.44
C PRO A 146 16.93 2.49 0.42
N LEU A 147 16.18 2.39 1.52
CA LEU A 147 14.91 3.11 1.68
C LEU A 147 15.12 4.51 2.29
N GLY A 148 14.35 5.48 1.81
CA GLY A 148 14.36 6.84 2.34
C GLY A 148 13.76 6.96 3.76
N PRO A 149 14.02 8.06 4.48
CA PRO A 149 13.45 8.27 5.81
C PRO A 149 11.94 8.51 5.77
N LEU A 150 11.23 8.05 6.81
CA LEU A 150 9.76 8.10 6.91
C LEU A 150 9.18 9.52 6.88
N ARG A 151 9.92 10.53 7.37
CA ARG A 151 9.52 11.95 7.26
C ARG A 151 9.29 12.43 5.82
N ARG A 152 9.99 11.85 4.83
CA ARG A 152 9.76 12.19 3.40
C ARG A 152 8.42 11.66 2.92
N ILE A 153 7.97 10.54 3.47
CA ILE A 153 6.68 9.92 3.15
C ILE A 153 5.54 10.80 3.67
N ARG A 154 5.66 11.29 4.90
CA ARG A 154 4.71 12.27 5.46
C ARG A 154 4.67 13.56 4.64
N ARG A 155 5.83 14.06 4.18
CA ARG A 155 5.90 15.23 3.28
C ARG A 155 5.20 14.98 1.94
N LEU A 156 5.42 13.82 1.32
CA LEU A 156 4.73 13.41 0.09
C LEU A 156 3.22 13.41 0.29
N GLY A 157 2.73 12.69 1.30
CA GLY A 157 1.29 12.61 1.58
C GLY A 157 0.68 13.97 1.86
N THR A 158 1.35 14.84 2.63
CA THR A 158 0.90 16.21 2.87
C THR A 158 0.74 16.99 1.57
N ALA A 159 1.75 16.96 0.68
CA ALA A 159 1.68 17.68 -0.60
C ALA A 159 0.57 17.14 -1.52
N VAL A 160 0.38 15.81 -1.57
CA VAL A 160 -0.77 15.22 -2.29
C VAL A 160 -2.09 15.68 -1.69
N GLY A 161 -2.21 15.71 -0.36
CA GLY A 161 -3.39 16.23 0.35
C GLY A 161 -3.69 17.69 -0.01
N GLU A 162 -2.69 18.55 0.01
CA GLU A 162 -2.80 19.98 -0.34
C GLU A 162 -3.25 20.21 -1.79
N PHE A 163 -2.88 19.31 -2.70
CA PHE A 163 -3.39 19.28 -4.07
C PHE A 163 -4.86 18.87 -4.11
N VAL A 164 -5.17 17.66 -3.63
CA VAL A 164 -6.52 17.06 -3.82
C VAL A 164 -7.61 17.84 -3.11
N ARG A 165 -7.29 18.57 -2.03
CA ARG A 165 -8.23 19.45 -1.31
C ARG A 165 -8.84 20.57 -2.16
N LYS A 166 -8.20 20.93 -3.27
CA LYS A 166 -8.58 22.06 -4.14
C LYS A 166 -9.45 21.63 -5.33
N LEU A 167 -9.71 20.33 -5.49
CA LEU A 167 -10.36 19.76 -6.67
C LEU A 167 -11.89 19.87 -6.66
N ASP A 168 -12.50 20.12 -5.50
CA ASP A 168 -13.96 20.12 -5.34
C ASP A 168 -14.60 18.78 -5.70
N GLN A 169 -13.96 17.69 -5.24
CA GLN A 169 -14.37 16.30 -5.49
C GLN A 169 -14.46 15.52 -4.18
N LYS A 170 -15.13 14.37 -4.20
CA LYS A 170 -14.98 13.34 -3.17
C LYS A 170 -13.76 12.49 -3.48
N VAL A 171 -12.72 12.63 -2.68
CA VAL A 171 -11.44 11.93 -2.90
C VAL A 171 -11.23 10.87 -1.82
N LEU A 172 -11.11 9.61 -2.24
CA LEU A 172 -10.71 8.51 -1.38
C LEU A 172 -9.19 8.35 -1.41
N LEU A 173 -8.58 8.43 -0.23
CA LEU A 173 -7.16 8.17 -0.02
C LEU A 173 -6.99 6.71 0.40
N VAL A 174 -6.24 5.92 -0.38
CA VAL A 174 -5.99 4.50 -0.09
C VAL A 174 -4.53 4.28 0.26
N GLY A 175 -4.28 3.72 1.44
CA GLY A 175 -2.95 3.27 1.85
C GLY A 175 -2.87 1.75 1.77
N SER A 176 -2.02 1.23 0.88
CA SER A 176 -1.91 -0.20 0.63
C SER A 176 -0.70 -0.83 1.31
N GLY A 177 -0.92 -1.97 1.98
CA GLY A 177 0.14 -2.86 2.49
C GLY A 177 0.20 -2.98 4.00
N GLY A 178 1.30 -3.53 4.51
CA GLY A 178 1.54 -3.68 5.95
C GLY A 178 0.62 -4.71 6.64
N LEU A 179 0.70 -4.87 7.97
CA LEU A 179 1.65 -4.22 8.87
C LEU A 179 2.91 -5.07 9.01
N SER A 180 3.22 -5.62 10.18
CA SER A 180 4.43 -6.42 10.34
C SER A 180 4.36 -7.71 9.52
N HIS A 181 5.38 -7.89 8.69
CA HIS A 181 5.64 -9.09 7.92
C HIS A 181 7.04 -9.09 7.33
N ASP A 182 7.56 -10.31 7.18
CA ASP A 182 8.82 -10.59 6.53
C ASP A 182 8.58 -11.60 5.42
N VAL A 183 9.08 -11.33 4.22
CA VAL A 183 8.82 -12.16 3.04
C VAL A 183 10.15 -12.55 2.38
N PRO A 184 10.20 -13.68 1.65
CA PRO A 184 11.42 -14.16 1.01
C PRO A 184 11.71 -13.37 -0.28
N VAL A 185 11.78 -12.04 -0.20
CA VAL A 185 12.11 -11.17 -1.32
C VAL A 185 13.63 -11.12 -1.50
N PRO A 186 14.16 -11.30 -2.73
CA PRO A 186 15.59 -11.21 -2.98
C PRO A 186 16.19 -9.87 -2.57
N ARG A 187 17.39 -9.90 -1.99
CA ARG A 187 18.16 -8.71 -1.60
C ARG A 187 19.31 -8.50 -2.58
N LEU A 188 19.37 -7.31 -3.18
CA LEU A 188 20.29 -6.97 -4.29
C LEU A 188 21.74 -7.40 -4.08
N ARG A 189 22.27 -7.26 -2.85
CA ARG A 189 23.68 -7.54 -2.52
C ARG A 189 23.92 -8.87 -1.81
N GLN A 190 22.86 -9.62 -1.50
CA GLN A 190 22.92 -10.82 -0.65
C GLN A 190 22.35 -12.07 -1.34
N SER A 191 21.52 -11.89 -2.35
CA SER A 191 20.91 -12.99 -3.11
C SER A 191 21.81 -13.49 -4.25
N PRO A 192 21.62 -14.75 -4.67
CA PRO A 192 22.27 -15.30 -5.86
C PRO A 192 22.01 -14.47 -7.14
N PRO A 193 22.94 -14.45 -8.12
CA PRO A 193 22.79 -13.67 -9.35
C PRO A 193 21.49 -13.93 -10.13
N GLU A 194 21.01 -15.16 -10.14
CA GLU A 194 19.77 -15.57 -10.78
C GLU A 194 18.53 -14.91 -10.17
N ASP A 195 18.50 -14.74 -8.85
CA ASP A 195 17.42 -14.05 -8.14
C ASP A 195 17.55 -12.53 -8.29
N VAL A 196 18.80 -12.04 -8.26
CA VAL A 196 19.12 -10.62 -8.45
C VAL A 196 18.66 -10.14 -9.83
N ALA A 197 18.76 -10.96 -10.87
CA ALA A 197 18.31 -10.58 -12.21
C ALA A 197 16.82 -10.14 -12.21
N TYR A 198 15.94 -10.85 -11.50
CA TYR A 198 14.49 -10.52 -11.48
C TYR A 198 14.17 -9.21 -10.76
N ILE A 199 15.00 -8.79 -9.81
CA ILE A 199 14.82 -7.52 -9.10
C ILE A 199 15.57 -6.36 -9.77
N VAL A 200 16.47 -6.63 -10.72
CA VAL A 200 17.23 -5.62 -11.48
C VAL A 200 16.53 -5.27 -12.79
N ASP A 201 16.34 -6.22 -13.71
CA ASP A 201 15.86 -5.92 -15.08
C ASP A 201 15.07 -7.07 -15.73
N LYS A 202 15.21 -8.31 -15.24
CA LYS A 202 14.54 -9.47 -15.81
C LYS A 202 13.05 -9.45 -15.50
N ARG A 203 12.24 -9.40 -16.56
CA ARG A 203 10.78 -9.62 -16.49
C ARG A 203 10.48 -11.12 -16.44
N ARG A 204 9.52 -11.50 -15.60
CA ARG A 204 9.03 -12.88 -15.52
C ARG A 204 8.17 -13.20 -16.73
N THR A 205 8.36 -14.39 -17.28
CA THR A 205 7.37 -15.05 -18.15
C THR A 205 6.16 -15.51 -17.32
N PRO A 206 5.01 -15.81 -17.94
CA PRO A 206 3.86 -16.33 -17.21
C PRO A 206 4.18 -17.57 -16.37
N ALA A 207 4.94 -18.52 -16.90
CA ALA A 207 5.35 -19.73 -16.16
C ALA A 207 6.27 -19.43 -14.96
N GLU A 208 7.19 -18.46 -15.10
CA GLU A 208 8.03 -18.01 -13.97
C GLU A 208 7.21 -17.24 -12.91
N GLN A 209 6.16 -16.54 -13.34
CA GLN A 209 5.22 -15.89 -12.43
C GLN A 209 4.42 -16.93 -11.65
N GLU A 210 3.81 -17.92 -12.32
CA GLU A 210 3.10 -19.03 -11.66
C GLU A 210 3.99 -19.75 -10.64
N ALA A 211 5.25 -20.05 -11.02
CA ALA A 211 6.21 -20.68 -10.12
C ALA A 211 6.53 -19.82 -8.89
N ARG A 212 6.59 -18.49 -9.05
CA ARG A 212 6.77 -17.55 -7.93
C ARG A 212 5.55 -17.53 -7.02
N GLU A 213 4.35 -17.52 -7.57
CA GLU A 213 3.11 -17.52 -6.77
C GLU A 213 3.00 -18.78 -5.93
N GLU A 214 3.30 -19.94 -6.52
CA GLU A 214 3.39 -21.21 -5.79
C GLU A 214 4.47 -21.17 -4.70
N ALA A 215 5.66 -20.63 -4.98
CA ALA A 215 6.72 -20.50 -3.98
C ALA A 215 6.32 -19.60 -2.80
N VAL A 216 5.60 -18.50 -3.07
CA VAL A 216 5.06 -17.61 -2.03
C VAL A 216 4.00 -18.32 -1.19
N PHE A 217 3.11 -19.09 -1.83
CA PHE A 217 2.14 -19.93 -1.13
C PHE A 217 2.83 -20.93 -0.20
N GLN A 218 3.81 -21.68 -0.71
CA GLN A 218 4.57 -22.65 0.11
C GLN A 218 5.33 -21.99 1.26
N ALA A 219 5.89 -20.78 1.05
CA ALA A 219 6.54 -20.02 2.11
C ALA A 219 5.56 -19.65 3.23
N GLY A 220 4.32 -19.27 2.90
CA GLY A 220 3.25 -19.01 3.88
C GLY A 220 2.89 -20.25 4.69
N GLN A 221 2.76 -21.39 4.02
CA GLN A 221 2.48 -22.66 4.68
C GLN A 221 3.62 -23.09 5.63
N ALA A 222 4.88 -22.92 5.21
CA ALA A 222 6.04 -23.20 6.07
C ALA A 222 6.11 -22.25 7.27
N PHE A 223 5.79 -20.96 7.07
CA PHE A 223 5.73 -19.98 8.15
C PHE A 223 4.68 -20.34 9.20
N ALA A 224 3.47 -20.68 8.79
CA ALA A 224 2.39 -21.09 9.69
C ALA A 224 2.74 -22.32 10.53
N ARG A 225 3.51 -23.27 9.97
CA ARG A 225 4.01 -24.46 10.68
C ARG A 225 5.22 -24.18 11.58
N GLY A 226 5.77 -22.97 11.57
CA GLY A 226 6.99 -22.62 12.32
C GLY A 226 8.27 -23.19 11.70
N GLU A 227 8.26 -23.52 10.41
CA GLU A 227 9.39 -24.11 9.66
C GLU A 227 10.19 -23.04 8.88
N SER A 228 9.80 -21.77 9.00
CA SER A 228 10.40 -20.65 8.28
C SER A 228 11.47 -19.92 9.11
N SER A 229 12.46 -19.34 8.42
CA SER A 229 13.45 -18.44 9.01
C SER A 229 13.04 -16.96 8.98
N LEU A 230 11.86 -16.65 8.46
CA LEU A 230 11.32 -15.29 8.39
C LEU A 230 10.99 -14.78 9.80
N LEU A 231 11.08 -13.47 10.00
CA LEU A 231 10.70 -12.85 11.27
C LEU A 231 9.21 -13.06 11.55
N PRO A 232 8.83 -13.37 12.81
CA PRO A 232 7.43 -13.50 13.18
C PRO A 232 6.70 -12.17 13.03
N VAL A 233 5.38 -12.23 12.82
CA VAL A 233 4.49 -11.08 12.96
C VAL A 233 4.67 -10.47 14.34
N ASN A 234 4.64 -9.14 14.44
CA ASN A 234 4.84 -8.37 15.65
C ASN A 234 3.58 -7.56 16.02
N PRO A 235 2.61 -8.18 16.72
CA PRO A 235 1.36 -7.53 17.13
C PRO A 235 1.56 -6.28 17.99
N ASP A 236 2.54 -6.27 18.88
CA ASP A 236 2.78 -5.13 19.77
C ASP A 236 3.21 -3.89 18.97
N LEU A 237 4.04 -4.06 17.94
CA LEU A 237 4.43 -2.99 17.03
C LEU A 237 3.24 -2.54 16.17
N ASP A 238 2.48 -3.49 15.64
CA ASP A 238 1.32 -3.21 14.78
C ASP A 238 0.26 -2.40 15.53
N GLU A 239 -0.08 -2.80 16.76
CA GLU A 239 -1.02 -2.07 17.61
C GLU A 239 -0.51 -0.67 17.93
N GLN A 240 0.79 -0.49 18.21
CA GLN A 240 1.38 0.82 18.42
C GLN A 240 1.24 1.72 17.19
N ILE A 241 1.55 1.20 15.99
CA ILE A 241 1.42 1.91 14.71
C ILE A 241 -0.03 2.32 14.48
N LEU A 242 -0.99 1.39 14.62
CA LEU A 242 -2.42 1.66 14.45
C LEU A 242 -2.92 2.70 15.45
N GLN A 243 -2.44 2.68 16.69
CA GLN A 243 -2.78 3.70 17.68
C GLN A 243 -2.27 5.09 17.29
N GLN A 244 -1.09 5.22 16.68
CA GLN A 244 -0.61 6.53 16.21
C GLN A 244 -1.42 7.06 15.05
N PHE A 245 -1.79 6.19 14.10
CA PHE A 245 -2.74 6.56 13.05
C PHE A 245 -4.08 7.00 13.64
N ALA A 246 -4.63 6.25 14.61
CA ALA A 246 -5.90 6.64 15.23
C ALA A 246 -5.86 8.00 15.97
N LYS A 247 -4.70 8.35 16.54
CA LYS A 247 -4.48 9.65 17.20
C LYS A 247 -4.22 10.80 16.23
N GLY A 248 -3.79 10.51 15.01
CA GLY A 248 -3.27 11.52 14.09
C GLY A 248 -1.88 12.03 14.44
N ASP A 249 -1.11 11.28 15.23
CA ASP A 249 0.27 11.63 15.62
C ASP A 249 1.28 11.16 14.57
N LEU A 250 1.19 11.71 13.36
CA LEU A 250 2.10 11.38 12.27
C LEU A 250 3.56 11.80 12.49
N PRO A 251 3.89 12.89 13.23
CA PRO A 251 5.27 13.22 13.58
C PRO A 251 6.01 12.09 14.31
N TRP A 252 5.30 11.17 14.97
CA TRP A 252 5.90 9.97 15.58
C TRP A 252 6.76 9.17 14.59
N PHE A 253 6.35 9.08 13.32
CA PHE A 253 7.09 8.35 12.28
C PHE A 253 8.34 9.09 11.79
N ASP A 254 8.44 10.42 11.95
CA ASP A 254 9.53 11.21 11.36
C ASP A 254 10.91 10.87 11.93
N ALA A 255 10.94 10.49 13.21
CA ALA A 255 12.14 10.12 13.96
C ALA A 255 12.47 8.62 13.88
N MET A 256 11.60 7.82 13.30
CA MET A 256 11.78 6.37 13.26
C MET A 256 12.93 5.99 12.32
N ASN A 257 13.84 5.17 12.84
CA ASN A 257 14.96 4.64 12.07
C ASN A 257 14.47 3.51 11.15
N VAL A 258 14.82 3.60 9.86
CA VAL A 258 14.40 2.65 8.82
C VAL A 258 14.89 1.23 9.13
N GLU A 259 16.17 1.07 9.45
CA GLU A 259 16.76 -0.24 9.75
C GLU A 259 16.15 -0.86 11.02
N TRP A 260 15.93 -0.04 12.06
CA TRP A 260 15.26 -0.49 13.27
C TRP A 260 13.85 -1.01 12.96
N LEU A 261 13.07 -0.27 12.18
CA LEU A 261 11.72 -0.67 11.82
C LEU A 261 11.72 -2.03 11.11
N GLY A 262 12.60 -2.22 10.12
CA GLY A 262 12.76 -3.51 9.43
C GLY A 262 13.17 -4.66 10.35
N LYS A 263 14.06 -4.39 11.32
CA LYS A 263 14.44 -5.40 12.33
C LYS A 263 13.32 -5.78 13.30
N GLN A 264 12.37 -4.87 13.56
CA GLN A 264 11.26 -5.12 14.47
C GLN A 264 10.04 -5.74 13.77
N GLY A 265 9.74 -5.31 12.54
CA GLY A 265 8.51 -5.67 11.84
C GLY A 265 8.68 -6.58 10.64
N GLY A 266 9.91 -6.98 10.29
CA GLY A 266 10.19 -7.73 9.06
C GLY A 266 10.58 -6.84 7.89
N SER A 267 11.13 -7.41 6.81
CA SER A 267 11.60 -6.63 5.66
C SER A 267 10.48 -5.81 4.97
N SER A 268 9.24 -6.30 4.98
CA SER A 268 8.11 -5.65 4.31
C SER A 268 7.20 -4.81 5.21
N ILE A 269 7.50 -4.66 6.51
CA ILE A 269 6.85 -3.64 7.37
C ILE A 269 6.86 -2.24 6.75
N HIS A 270 7.85 -1.97 5.90
CA HIS A 270 8.02 -0.69 5.23
C HIS A 270 6.86 -0.31 4.31
N GLU A 271 5.97 -1.21 3.96
CA GLU A 271 4.73 -0.86 3.26
C GLU A 271 3.79 0.04 4.09
N VAL A 272 4.00 0.12 5.41
CA VAL A 272 3.35 1.14 6.27
C VAL A 272 3.61 2.57 5.78
N ARG A 273 4.62 2.80 4.94
CA ARG A 273 4.85 4.07 4.25
C ARG A 273 3.62 4.53 3.47
N SER A 274 2.91 3.63 2.81
CA SER A 274 1.68 3.95 2.09
C SER A 274 0.60 4.50 3.03
N TRP A 275 0.49 3.94 4.24
CA TRP A 275 -0.44 4.39 5.27
C TRP A 275 -0.06 5.77 5.80
N ILE A 276 1.24 6.01 6.03
CA ILE A 276 1.75 7.34 6.44
C ILE A 276 1.38 8.40 5.39
N ALA A 277 1.56 8.10 4.10
CA ALA A 277 1.21 9.03 3.03
C ALA A 277 -0.30 9.30 2.98
N ALA A 278 -1.14 8.25 3.05
CA ALA A 278 -2.59 8.38 3.05
C ALA A 278 -3.10 9.21 4.25
N HIS A 279 -2.64 8.90 5.46
CA HIS A 279 -3.04 9.64 6.65
C HIS A 279 -2.53 11.09 6.65
N ALA A 280 -1.33 11.35 6.11
CA ALA A 280 -0.81 12.71 5.97
C ALA A 280 -1.63 13.53 4.98
N ALA A 281 -2.04 12.92 3.86
CA ALA A 281 -2.95 13.54 2.90
C ALA A 281 -4.31 13.86 3.56
N LEU A 282 -4.87 12.93 4.33
CA LEU A 282 -6.12 13.13 5.06
C LEU A 282 -6.01 14.28 6.08
N GLN A 283 -4.91 14.35 6.83
CA GLN A 283 -4.70 15.36 7.88
C GLN A 283 -4.62 16.78 7.32
N THR A 284 -4.36 16.96 6.02
CA THR A 284 -4.48 18.26 5.38
C THR A 284 -5.89 18.82 5.48
N ALA A 285 -6.93 17.97 5.57
CA ALA A 285 -8.33 18.35 5.79
C ALA A 285 -8.62 18.86 7.21
N GLY A 286 -7.66 18.71 8.13
CA GLY A 286 -7.79 18.97 9.56
C GLY A 286 -7.63 17.69 10.39
N PRO A 287 -7.82 17.75 11.72
CA PRO A 287 -7.85 16.57 12.55
C PRO A 287 -8.92 15.59 12.06
N TYR A 288 -8.64 14.29 12.08
CA TYR A 288 -9.56 13.25 11.64
C TYR A 288 -10.00 12.34 12.79
N ARG A 289 -10.95 11.47 12.49
CA ARG A 289 -11.42 10.40 13.36
C ARG A 289 -11.37 9.09 12.60
N THR A 290 -10.77 8.06 13.20
CA THR A 290 -10.89 6.68 12.74
C THR A 290 -12.33 6.20 12.91
N GLY A 291 -12.95 5.77 11.81
CA GLY A 291 -14.29 5.21 11.77
C GLY A 291 -14.29 3.75 12.21
N SER A 292 -13.50 2.92 11.52
CA SER A 292 -13.29 1.49 11.84
C SER A 292 -11.80 1.17 11.89
N SER A 293 -11.43 0.19 12.72
CA SER A 293 -10.06 -0.31 12.85
C SER A 293 -10.11 -1.80 13.16
N PHE A 294 -9.69 -2.62 12.20
CA PHE A 294 -9.55 -4.06 12.32
C PHE A 294 -8.06 -4.43 12.33
N TYR A 295 -7.70 -5.38 13.19
CA TYR A 295 -6.37 -5.98 13.22
C TYR A 295 -6.48 -7.47 13.58
N GLN A 296 -5.71 -8.30 12.88
CA GLN A 296 -5.60 -9.73 13.14
C GLN A 296 -4.22 -10.19 12.66
N PRO A 297 -3.36 -10.78 13.54
CA PRO A 297 -2.21 -11.52 13.06
C PRO A 297 -2.68 -12.78 12.33
N VAL A 298 -2.19 -12.99 11.12
CA VAL A 298 -2.52 -14.15 10.27
C VAL A 298 -1.23 -14.79 9.77
N PRO A 299 -0.63 -15.72 10.53
CA PRO A 299 0.60 -16.41 10.14
C PRO A 299 0.52 -17.12 8.79
N GLU A 300 -0.63 -17.69 8.45
CA GLU A 300 -0.89 -18.38 7.18
C GLU A 300 -0.80 -17.45 5.98
N TRP A 301 -0.90 -16.14 6.21
CA TRP A 301 -0.71 -15.10 5.21
C TRP A 301 0.55 -14.28 5.43
N ILE A 302 1.39 -14.71 6.39
CA ILE A 302 2.63 -14.06 6.83
C ILE A 302 2.42 -12.58 7.14
N ILE A 303 1.33 -12.20 7.83
CA ILE A 303 1.03 -10.76 7.98
C ILE A 303 0.26 -10.40 9.24
N GLY A 304 0.57 -9.24 9.81
CA GLY A 304 -0.34 -8.48 10.66
C GLY A 304 -1.41 -7.81 9.80
N PHE A 305 -2.52 -8.50 9.53
CA PHE A 305 -3.57 -8.03 8.63
C PHE A 305 -4.38 -6.91 9.29
N ALA A 306 -4.53 -5.77 8.61
CA ALA A 306 -5.24 -4.62 9.12
C ALA A 306 -6.10 -3.96 8.06
N VAL A 307 -7.22 -3.39 8.49
CA VAL A 307 -8.10 -2.52 7.69
C VAL A 307 -8.55 -1.36 8.55
N THR A 308 -8.40 -0.13 8.08
CA THR A 308 -8.84 1.06 8.81
C THR A 308 -9.55 2.04 7.89
N THR A 309 -10.58 2.70 8.41
CA THR A 309 -11.26 3.80 7.73
C THR A 309 -11.19 5.06 8.57
N ALA A 310 -11.10 6.22 7.93
CA ALA A 310 -11.10 7.51 8.64
C ALA A 310 -11.75 8.61 7.81
N ARG A 311 -12.25 9.64 8.50
CA ARG A 311 -12.77 10.88 7.90
C ARG A 311 -12.30 12.10 8.69
N PRO A 312 -12.13 13.27 8.06
CA PRO A 312 -11.91 14.52 8.77
C PRO A 312 -13.00 14.71 9.83
N ARG A 313 -12.65 15.26 11.00
CA ARG A 313 -13.66 15.59 12.01
C ARG A 313 -14.53 16.70 11.45
N GLU A 314 -15.85 16.54 11.58
CA GLU A 314 -16.76 17.64 11.32
C GLU A 314 -16.36 18.80 12.23
N THR A 315 -15.99 19.93 11.63
CA THR A 315 -15.89 21.19 12.36
C THR A 315 -17.31 21.58 12.72
N THR A 316 -17.70 21.40 13.99
CA THR A 316 -18.86 22.09 14.54
C THR A 316 -18.65 23.57 14.29
N ARG A 317 -19.40 24.12 13.33
CA ARG A 317 -19.50 25.56 13.09
C ARG A 317 -20.24 26.24 14.23
#